data_AF-A0A395YPA5-F1
#
_entry.id   AF-A0A395YPA5-F1
#
_cell.length_a   1.000
_cell.length_b   1.000
_cell.length_c   1.000
_cell.angle_alpha   90.00
_cell.angle_beta   90.00
_cell.angle_gamma   90.00
#
_symmetry.space_group_name_H-M   'P 1'
#
loop_
_entity.id
_entity.type
_entity.pdbx_description
1 polymer ?
#
loop_
_entity_poly.entity_id
_entity_poly.type
_entity_poly.pdbx_seq_one_letter_code
_entity_poly.pdbx_strand_id
1 'polypeptide(L)'
;MIADYIYLAKISEYSDTVPKGVIISQEEAPGTVLKQNGTIHIKVSEGREMVHVPDLQYKSEEEAMTLLGSSGLTADRREEYSDNVASGVVTRQETEAESMVEKGTSVVFYVSMGPRPVQINKPQPTTAKPNRTQAGGGGTSASAPQTQAQTAPQTAAQTTQAQTEAKKETADNQVKNDISLIDKWGED
;
A
#
# COMPACT_ATOMS: atom_id res chain seq x y z
N MET A 1 -0.83 -43.92 47.75
CA MET A 1 0.19 -43.88 46.69
C MET A 1 0.36 -42.43 46.29
N ILE A 2 1.56 -41.87 46.40
CA ILE A 2 1.86 -40.54 45.91
C ILE A 2 2.30 -40.74 44.46
N ALA A 3 1.64 -40.10 43.50
CA ALA A 3 2.08 -40.19 42.11
C ALA A 3 3.38 -39.40 41.95
N ASP A 4 4.39 -40.04 41.37
CA ASP A 4 5.62 -39.37 41.00
C ASP A 4 5.35 -38.49 39.78
N TYR A 5 5.34 -37.18 39.99
CA TYR A 5 5.21 -36.20 38.92
C TYR A 5 6.59 -35.65 38.55
N ILE A 6 6.79 -35.43 37.25
CA ILE A 6 7.86 -34.60 36.71
C ILE A 6 7.20 -33.32 36.20
N TYR A 7 7.81 -32.18 36.51
CA TYR A 7 7.35 -30.88 36.04
C TYR A 7 8.07 -30.50 34.75
N LEU A 8 7.39 -29.75 33.89
CA LEU A 8 8.00 -29.11 32.72
C LEU A 8 8.14 -27.61 32.98
N ALA A 9 9.36 -27.11 32.95
CA ALA A 9 9.64 -25.69 32.82
C ALA A 9 9.83 -25.38 31.33
N LYS A 10 8.85 -24.69 30.74
CA LYS A 10 8.88 -24.27 29.34
C LYS A 10 9.39 -22.84 29.23
N ILE A 11 10.39 -22.62 28.38
CA ILE A 11 10.80 -21.30 27.89
C ILE A 11 10.49 -21.23 26.39
N SER A 12 9.87 -20.14 25.96
CA SER A 12 9.57 -19.89 24.54
C SER A 12 10.69 -19.05 23.91
N GLU A 13 11.15 -19.42 22.71
CA GLU A 13 12.23 -18.74 21.98
C GLU A 13 11.89 -18.71 20.47
N TYR A 14 12.21 -17.61 19.76
CA TYR A 14 12.04 -17.56 18.30
C TYR A 14 13.13 -18.37 17.60
N SER A 15 12.79 -18.98 16.47
CA SER A 15 13.73 -19.75 15.66
C SER A 15 13.38 -19.71 14.18
N ASP A 16 14.38 -19.42 13.35
CA ASP A 16 14.21 -19.37 11.89
C ASP A 16 14.18 -20.75 11.23
N THR A 17 14.62 -21.77 11.96
CA THR A 17 14.84 -23.14 11.46
C THR A 17 13.96 -24.17 12.14
N VAL A 18 13.49 -23.91 13.36
CA VAL A 18 12.64 -24.82 14.13
C VAL A 18 11.18 -24.36 14.06
N PRO A 19 10.24 -25.18 13.54
CA PRO A 19 8.83 -24.80 13.45
C PRO A 19 8.20 -24.48 14.81
N LYS A 20 7.18 -23.61 14.81
CA LYS A 20 6.43 -23.26 16.01
C LYS A 20 5.88 -24.50 16.72
N GLY A 21 6.04 -24.55 18.04
CA GLY A 21 5.60 -25.64 18.91
C GLY A 21 6.57 -26.82 19.01
N VAL A 22 7.67 -26.81 18.26
CA VAL A 22 8.70 -27.87 18.31
C VAL A 22 9.76 -27.51 19.36
N ILE A 23 10.27 -28.51 20.07
CA ILE A 23 11.35 -28.33 21.05
C ILE A 23 12.65 -27.96 20.32
N ILE A 24 13.23 -26.82 20.69
CA ILE A 24 14.55 -26.36 20.21
C ILE A 24 15.65 -27.15 20.95
N SER A 25 15.55 -27.22 22.27
CA SER A 25 16.50 -27.95 23.10
C SER A 25 15.88 -28.34 24.44
N GLN A 26 16.51 -29.32 25.08
CA GLN A 26 16.26 -29.74 26.45
C GLN A 26 17.58 -29.63 27.21
N GLU A 27 17.56 -29.08 28.43
CA GLU A 27 18.77 -28.92 29.23
C GLU A 27 19.22 -30.24 29.86
N GLU A 28 18.28 -31.02 30.40
CA GLU A 28 18.57 -32.34 30.95
C GLU A 28 18.78 -33.36 29.82
N ALA A 29 19.92 -34.05 29.82
CA ALA A 29 20.20 -35.08 28.83
C ALA A 29 19.21 -36.26 28.93
N PRO A 30 18.91 -36.95 27.82
CA PRO A 30 18.11 -38.18 27.86
C PRO A 30 18.67 -39.19 28.86
N GLY A 31 17.81 -39.76 29.70
CA GLY A 31 18.19 -40.71 30.74
C GLY A 31 18.70 -40.09 32.05
N THR A 32 18.68 -38.75 32.18
CA THR A 32 18.97 -38.07 33.44
C THR A 32 18.00 -38.53 34.53
N VAL A 33 18.54 -38.97 35.66
CA VAL A 33 17.75 -39.34 36.84
C VAL A 33 17.46 -38.08 37.65
N LEU A 34 16.18 -37.73 37.74
CA LEU A 34 15.73 -36.59 38.55
C LEU A 34 15.26 -37.05 39.92
N LYS A 35 15.34 -36.14 40.89
CA LYS A 35 14.69 -36.33 42.19
C LYS A 35 13.18 -36.39 41.99
N GLN A 36 12.48 -36.99 42.95
CA GLN A 36 11.02 -36.92 43.01
C GLN A 36 10.57 -35.45 42.95
N ASN A 37 9.60 -35.14 42.10
CA ASN A 37 9.15 -33.77 41.79
C ASN A 37 10.19 -32.89 41.08
N GLY A 38 11.15 -33.50 40.40
CA GLY A 38 12.11 -32.79 39.56
C GLY A 38 11.45 -32.09 38.36
N THR A 39 12.15 -31.11 37.81
CA THR A 39 11.71 -30.32 36.66
C THR A 39 12.63 -30.57 35.49
N ILE A 40 12.06 -30.74 34.30
CA ILE A 40 12.80 -30.75 33.04
C ILE A 40 12.62 -29.38 32.38
N HIS A 41 13.73 -28.79 31.96
CA HIS A 41 13.80 -27.51 31.29
C HIS A 41 13.85 -27.72 29.78
N ILE A 42 12.83 -27.21 29.10
CA ILE A 42 12.72 -27.27 27.64
C ILE A 42 12.57 -25.87 27.05
N LYS A 43 13.25 -25.68 25.92
CA LYS A 43 13.04 -24.55 25.04
C LYS A 43 12.16 -24.96 23.88
N VAL A 44 11.08 -24.23 23.65
CA VAL A 44 10.11 -24.51 22.59
C VAL A 44 10.07 -23.34 21.62
N SER A 45 10.09 -23.64 20.33
CA SER A 45 10.09 -22.64 19.27
C SER A 45 8.74 -21.93 19.17
N GLU A 46 8.78 -20.61 19.04
CA GLU A 46 7.64 -19.78 18.61
C GLU A 46 7.57 -19.65 17.08
N GLY A 47 8.52 -20.27 16.36
CA GLY A 47 8.73 -20.08 14.92
C GLY A 47 9.52 -18.82 14.63
N ARG A 48 9.46 -18.37 13.38
CA ARG A 48 10.06 -17.10 12.93
C ARG A 48 9.40 -15.92 13.65
N GLU A 49 10.21 -14.92 13.98
CA GLU A 49 9.70 -13.68 14.57
C GLU A 49 8.92 -12.90 13.50
N MET A 50 7.66 -12.57 13.79
CA MET A 50 6.79 -11.81 12.90
C MET A 50 6.60 -10.39 13.43
N VAL A 51 6.58 -9.41 12.53
CA VAL A 51 6.44 -7.99 12.84
C VAL A 51 5.40 -7.35 11.92
N HIS A 52 4.78 -6.27 12.39
CA HIS A 52 3.84 -5.50 11.59
C HIS A 52 4.58 -4.61 10.59
N VAL A 53 4.05 -4.52 9.38
CA VAL A 53 4.48 -3.57 8.37
C VAL A 53 3.83 -2.22 8.69
N PRO A 54 4.61 -1.15 9.00
CA PRO A 54 4.04 0.16 9.26
C PRO A 54 3.40 0.75 7.99
N ASP A 55 2.41 1.63 8.16
CA ASP A 55 1.91 2.48 7.07
C ASP A 55 2.90 3.61 6.76
N LEU A 56 3.45 3.57 5.55
CA LEU A 56 4.41 4.54 5.05
C LEU A 56 3.77 5.61 4.17
N GLN A 57 2.52 5.47 3.75
CA GLN A 57 1.91 6.40 2.82
C GLN A 57 1.88 7.82 3.38
N TYR A 58 2.24 8.78 2.52
CA TYR A 58 2.31 10.21 2.86
C TYR A 58 3.32 10.58 3.97
N LYS A 59 4.18 9.65 4.39
CA LYS A 59 5.31 9.93 5.28
C LYS A 59 6.50 10.48 4.50
N SER A 60 7.38 11.21 5.17
CA SER A 60 8.67 11.57 4.58
C SER A 60 9.53 10.32 4.41
N GLU A 61 10.48 10.36 3.48
CA GLU A 61 11.44 9.27 3.30
C GLU A 61 12.17 8.91 4.61
N GLU A 62 12.59 9.92 5.37
CA GLU A 62 13.28 9.74 6.66
C GLU A 62 12.39 9.08 7.73
N GLU A 63 11.13 9.51 7.83
CA GLU A 63 10.15 8.91 8.74
C GLU A 63 9.88 7.45 8.35
N ALA A 64 9.73 7.17 7.05
CA ALA A 64 9.52 5.82 6.55
C ALA A 64 10.69 4.89 6.88
N MET A 65 11.93 5.33 6.67
CA MET A 65 13.13 4.57 7.03
C MET A 65 13.19 4.28 8.55
N THR A 66 12.82 5.27 9.37
CA THR A 66 12.80 5.13 10.83
C THR A 66 11.74 4.14 11.30
N LEU A 67 10.53 4.18 10.74
CA LEU A 67 9.44 3.27 11.06
C LEU A 67 9.79 1.83 10.70
N LEU A 68 10.35 1.61 9.51
CA LEU A 68 10.80 0.29 9.07
C LEU A 68 11.91 -0.26 9.97
N GLY A 69 12.95 0.54 10.24
CA GLY A 69 14.06 0.14 11.10
C GLY A 69 13.62 -0.21 12.52
N SER A 70 12.70 0.59 13.09
CA SER A 70 12.16 0.36 14.43
C SER A 70 11.29 -0.90 14.51
N SER A 71 10.69 -1.30 13.39
CA SER A 71 9.91 -2.54 13.27
C SER A 71 10.80 -3.76 12.96
N GLY A 72 12.11 -3.58 12.83
CA GLY A 72 13.04 -4.65 12.46
C GLY A 72 12.92 -5.09 10.99
N LEU A 73 12.38 -4.22 10.13
CA LEU A 73 12.24 -4.42 8.69
C LEU A 73 13.37 -3.73 7.95
N THR A 74 13.60 -4.16 6.70
CA THR A 74 14.56 -3.50 5.80
C THR A 74 13.83 -2.69 4.73
N ALA A 75 14.52 -1.68 4.20
CA ALA A 75 13.95 -0.69 3.30
C ALA A 75 14.47 -0.88 1.87
N ASP A 76 13.58 -1.04 0.89
CA ASP A 76 13.88 -0.97 -0.55
C ASP A 76 13.19 0.27 -1.15
N ARG A 77 13.95 1.37 -1.24
CA ARG A 77 13.48 2.67 -1.73
C ARG A 77 13.49 2.71 -3.25
N ARG A 78 12.36 3.12 -3.83
CA ARG A 78 12.20 3.41 -5.26
C ARG A 78 11.70 4.83 -5.47
N GLU A 79 11.86 5.33 -6.68
CA GLU A 79 11.42 6.68 -7.06
C GLU A 79 10.30 6.62 -8.10
N GLU A 80 9.32 7.51 -7.99
CA GLU A 80 8.32 7.73 -9.03
C GLU A 80 7.90 9.19 -9.12
N TYR A 81 7.46 9.63 -10.31
CA TYR A 81 6.89 10.96 -10.48
C TYR A 81 5.42 10.97 -10.03
N SER A 82 5.02 12.03 -9.33
CA SER A 82 3.63 12.23 -8.90
C SER A 82 3.26 13.70 -8.99
N ASP A 83 2.14 13.98 -9.65
CA ASP A 83 1.61 15.35 -9.74
C ASP A 83 0.89 15.78 -8.44
N ASN A 84 0.55 14.83 -7.57
CA ASN A 84 -0.29 15.04 -6.39
C ASN A 84 0.45 14.87 -5.06
N VAL A 85 1.68 14.34 -5.07
CA VAL A 85 2.46 14.07 -3.85
C VAL A 85 3.76 14.86 -3.92
N ALA A 86 4.05 15.61 -2.86
CA ALA A 86 5.27 16.44 -2.78
C ALA A 86 6.54 15.60 -2.90
N SER A 87 7.59 16.17 -3.49
CA SER A 87 8.88 15.49 -3.62
C SER A 87 9.45 15.11 -2.24
N GLY A 88 10.00 13.90 -2.12
CA GLY A 88 10.54 13.37 -0.86
C GLY A 88 9.49 12.71 0.07
N VAL A 89 8.23 12.62 -0.37
CA VAL A 89 7.14 11.96 0.35
C VAL A 89 6.81 10.62 -0.30
N VAL A 90 6.54 9.62 0.53
CA VAL A 90 6.15 8.28 0.07
C VAL A 90 4.78 8.33 -0.59
N THR A 91 4.70 7.83 -1.82
CA THR A 91 3.48 7.73 -2.61
C THR A 91 2.73 6.44 -2.36
N ARG A 92 3.45 5.32 -2.23
CA ARG A 92 2.90 3.98 -2.01
C ARG A 92 3.95 3.00 -1.50
N GLN A 93 3.47 1.90 -0.93
CA GLN A 93 4.25 0.71 -0.57
C GLN A 93 3.69 -0.52 -1.29
N GLU A 94 4.53 -1.52 -1.56
CA GLU A 94 4.07 -2.78 -2.18
C GLU A 94 3.50 -3.75 -1.15
N THR A 95 4.12 -3.85 0.02
CA THR A 95 3.63 -4.70 1.11
C THR A 95 2.49 -3.99 1.82
N GLU A 96 1.36 -4.68 2.06
CA GLU A 96 0.20 -4.06 2.70
C GLU A 96 0.51 -3.54 4.10
N ALA A 97 0.05 -2.33 4.41
CA ALA A 97 0.18 -1.74 5.75
C ALA A 97 -0.55 -2.60 6.79
N GLU A 98 -0.01 -2.62 8.01
CA GLU A 98 -0.45 -3.39 9.17
C GLU A 98 -0.41 -4.93 9.00
N SER A 99 0.01 -5.43 7.82
CA SER A 99 0.20 -6.86 7.58
C SER A 99 1.37 -7.41 8.41
N MET A 100 1.33 -8.72 8.68
CA MET A 100 2.38 -9.41 9.41
C MET A 100 3.37 -10.07 8.45
N VAL A 101 4.65 -9.73 8.59
CA VAL A 101 5.76 -10.31 7.82
C VAL A 101 6.87 -10.79 8.73
N GLU A 102 7.77 -11.61 8.22
CA GLU A 102 8.95 -12.04 8.97
C GLU A 102 9.85 -10.84 9.26
N LYS A 103 10.40 -10.77 10.46
CA LYS A 103 11.41 -9.76 10.79
C LYS A 103 12.58 -9.84 9.81
N GLY A 104 13.10 -8.69 9.41
CA GLY A 104 14.15 -8.56 8.39
C GLY A 104 13.62 -8.55 6.95
N THR A 105 12.31 -8.79 6.72
CA THR A 105 11.70 -8.66 5.39
C THR A 105 11.97 -7.27 4.80
N SER A 106 12.28 -7.23 3.51
CA SER A 106 12.46 -5.99 2.76
C SER A 106 11.11 -5.44 2.30
N VAL A 107 10.80 -4.22 2.70
CA VAL A 107 9.59 -3.50 2.29
C VAL A 107 9.95 -2.53 1.17
N VAL A 108 9.32 -2.73 0.02
CA VAL A 108 9.45 -1.83 -1.13
C VAL A 108 8.50 -0.65 -0.97
N PHE A 109 9.03 0.56 -1.09
CA PHE A 109 8.23 1.78 -1.10
C PHE A 109 8.73 2.78 -2.14
N TYR A 110 7.83 3.65 -2.57
CA TYR A 110 8.07 4.61 -3.64
C TYR A 110 8.01 6.03 -3.09
N VAL A 111 9.01 6.83 -3.43
CA VAL A 111 9.14 8.24 -3.04
C VAL A 111 8.85 9.11 -4.25
N SER A 112 8.01 10.13 -4.06
CA SER A 112 7.70 11.09 -5.10
C SER A 112 8.93 11.91 -5.47
N MET A 113 9.18 12.07 -6.76
CA MET A 113 10.12 13.04 -7.31
C MET A 113 9.44 14.39 -7.63
N GLY A 114 8.15 14.52 -7.36
CA GLY A 114 7.29 15.61 -7.82
C GLY A 114 6.74 15.40 -9.24
N PRO A 115 6.14 16.44 -9.85
CA PRO A 115 5.57 16.36 -11.19
C PRO A 115 6.60 15.99 -12.26
N ARG A 116 6.18 15.21 -13.27
CA ARG A 116 7.09 14.81 -14.35
C ARG A 116 7.50 16.05 -15.18
N PRO A 117 8.80 16.33 -15.39
CA PRO A 117 9.22 17.46 -16.20
C PRO A 117 8.85 17.25 -17.68
N VAL A 118 8.24 18.26 -18.29
CA VAL A 118 7.95 18.30 -19.73
C VAL A 118 9.09 19.00 -20.48
N GLN A 119 9.65 18.33 -21.49
CA GLN A 119 10.64 18.93 -22.38
C GLN A 119 9.90 19.73 -23.45
N ILE A 120 9.94 21.06 -23.37
CA ILE A 120 9.52 21.91 -24.50
C ILE A 120 10.64 21.97 -25.53
N ASN A 121 10.46 21.30 -26.68
CA ASN A 121 11.30 21.57 -27.83
C ASN A 121 11.03 23.03 -28.26
N LYS A 122 12.05 23.89 -28.19
CA LYS A 122 11.95 25.28 -28.66
C LYS A 122 11.39 25.27 -30.09
N PRO A 123 10.41 26.13 -30.45
CA PRO A 123 9.96 26.22 -31.82
C PRO A 123 11.15 26.58 -32.71
N GLN A 124 11.46 25.71 -33.68
CA GLN A 124 12.42 26.03 -34.72
C GLN A 124 11.87 27.22 -35.50
N PRO A 125 12.61 28.34 -35.65
CA PRO A 125 12.13 29.46 -36.44
C PRO A 125 11.85 28.96 -37.85
N THR A 126 10.58 29.02 -38.26
CA THR A 126 10.17 28.72 -39.62
C THR A 126 10.74 29.83 -40.48
N THR A 127 11.86 29.58 -41.15
CA THR A 127 12.35 30.47 -42.20
C THR A 127 11.36 30.38 -43.37
N ALA A 128 10.31 31.19 -43.30
CA ALA A 128 9.49 31.47 -44.46
C ALA A 128 10.41 32.08 -45.52
N LYS A 129 10.70 31.32 -46.58
CA LYS A 129 11.32 31.87 -47.80
C LYS A 129 10.43 33.00 -48.30
N PRO A 130 10.95 34.23 -48.55
CA PRO A 130 10.16 35.28 -49.15
C PRO A 130 9.78 34.86 -50.57
N ASN A 131 8.50 34.61 -50.82
CA ASN A 131 7.99 34.42 -52.16
C ASN A 131 8.03 35.78 -52.88
N ARG A 132 8.85 35.89 -53.92
CA ARG A 132 9.01 37.09 -54.74
C ARG A 132 7.75 37.28 -55.59
N THR A 133 6.89 38.22 -55.19
CA THR A 133 5.76 38.70 -56.00
C THR A 133 6.29 39.50 -57.19
N GLN A 134 6.14 38.96 -58.41
CA GLN A 134 6.17 39.73 -59.66
C GLN A 134 4.74 40.17 -59.98
N ALA A 135 4.59 41.48 -60.24
CA ALA A 135 3.34 42.15 -60.50
C ALA A 135 2.93 42.08 -61.99
N GLY A 136 1.62 42.06 -62.23
CA GLY A 136 0.93 42.23 -63.52
C GLY A 136 -0.30 41.31 -63.55
N GLY A 137 -1.52 41.72 -63.15
CA GLY A 137 -2.36 42.79 -63.71
C GLY A 137 -3.21 42.19 -64.85
N GLY A 138 -4.54 42.08 -64.81
CA GLY A 138 -5.55 42.44 -63.83
C GLY A 138 -6.94 41.93 -64.26
N GLY A 139 -7.97 42.27 -63.48
CA GLY A 139 -9.35 42.41 -63.93
C GLY A 139 -10.23 41.15 -63.99
N THR A 140 -10.99 40.92 -62.92
CA THR A 140 -12.47 40.72 -62.90
C THR A 140 -12.85 40.01 -61.60
N SER A 141 -13.56 40.69 -60.71
CA SER A 141 -14.23 40.07 -59.57
C SER A 141 -15.69 40.43 -59.65
N ALA A 142 -16.52 39.41 -59.92
CA ALA A 142 -17.95 39.48 -59.82
C ALA A 142 -18.43 38.35 -58.91
N SER A 143 -19.20 38.76 -57.90
CA SER A 143 -20.36 38.06 -57.33
C SER A 143 -20.13 36.87 -56.39
N ALA A 144 -20.18 37.19 -55.09
CA ALA A 144 -21.05 36.62 -54.02
C ALA A 144 -22.07 35.53 -54.44
N PRO A 145 -22.54 34.62 -53.53
CA PRO A 145 -23.03 35.01 -52.20
C PRO A 145 -23.00 33.97 -51.03
N GLN A 146 -23.32 34.51 -49.83
CA GLN A 146 -24.06 33.91 -48.70
C GLN A 146 -23.39 32.82 -47.83
N THR A 147 -23.68 32.62 -46.53
CA THR A 147 -24.34 33.33 -45.41
C THR A 147 -24.48 32.32 -44.25
N GLN A 148 -24.44 32.80 -42.98
CA GLN A 148 -24.93 32.14 -41.73
C GLN A 148 -24.20 30.85 -41.28
N ALA A 149 -24.18 30.41 -40.03
CA ALA A 149 -24.41 30.90 -38.67
C ALA A 149 -24.15 29.67 -37.74
N GLN A 150 -24.23 29.83 -36.42
CA GLN A 150 -24.51 28.78 -35.41
C GLN A 150 -23.33 27.88 -34.99
N THR A 151 -22.75 28.05 -33.79
CA THR A 151 -23.16 27.51 -32.47
C THR A 151 -23.11 25.97 -32.35
N ALA A 152 -22.05 25.48 -31.66
CA ALA A 152 -21.89 24.29 -30.78
C ALA A 152 -22.39 22.90 -31.26
N PRO A 153 -21.76 21.78 -30.83
CA PRO A 153 -21.97 21.30 -29.45
C PRO A 153 -20.75 20.66 -28.75
N GLN A 154 -20.69 20.88 -27.44
CA GLN A 154 -20.10 19.98 -26.46
C GLN A 154 -20.97 18.72 -26.37
N THR A 155 -20.49 17.53 -26.77
CA THR A 155 -20.95 16.24 -26.21
C THR A 155 -20.07 15.07 -26.65
N ALA A 156 -19.98 14.04 -25.81
CA ALA A 156 -19.28 12.74 -25.92
C ALA A 156 -17.81 12.77 -25.46
N ALA A 157 -17.41 12.19 -24.32
CA ALA A 157 -17.96 11.04 -23.62
C ALA A 157 -17.76 11.16 -22.08
N GLN A 158 -18.86 11.42 -21.39
CA GLN A 158 -19.15 10.79 -20.11
C GLN A 158 -19.87 9.48 -20.43
N THR A 159 -19.22 8.34 -20.23
CA THR A 159 -19.86 7.04 -19.94
C THR A 159 -18.75 6.09 -19.47
N THR A 160 -18.98 5.42 -18.33
CA THR A 160 -18.05 4.52 -17.59
C THR A 160 -17.08 5.32 -16.71
N GLN A 161 -17.34 5.61 -15.43
CA GLN A 161 -17.51 4.66 -14.33
C GLN A 161 -18.44 5.25 -13.25
N ALA A 162 -19.74 5.20 -13.50
CA ALA A 162 -20.74 5.14 -12.43
C ALA A 162 -21.33 3.73 -12.49
N GLN A 163 -20.55 2.72 -12.08
CA GLN A 163 -20.99 1.34 -11.89
C GLN A 163 -19.87 0.46 -11.28
N THR A 164 -19.47 0.77 -10.04
CA THR A 164 -19.07 -0.23 -9.01
C THR A 164 -19.06 0.41 -7.62
N GLU A 165 -20.07 1.24 -7.34
CA GLU A 165 -20.34 1.80 -6.01
C GLU A 165 -21.70 1.30 -5.46
N ALA A 166 -22.14 0.14 -5.91
CA ALA A 166 -23.38 -0.51 -5.45
C ALA A 166 -23.08 -1.91 -4.89
N LYS A 167 -22.18 -1.99 -3.89
CA LYS A 167 -22.10 -3.14 -2.96
C LYS A 167 -21.23 -2.86 -1.73
N LYS A 168 -21.50 -1.78 -1.00
CA LYS A 168 -21.18 -1.75 0.46
C LYS A 168 -21.97 -0.78 1.31
N GLU A 169 -22.88 0.00 0.74
CA GLU A 169 -23.81 0.87 1.49
C GLU A 169 -25.19 0.24 1.69
N THR A 170 -25.25 -1.09 1.84
CA THR A 170 -26.47 -1.83 2.26
C THR A 170 -26.21 -2.74 3.48
N ALA A 171 -24.97 -2.87 3.95
CA ALA A 171 -24.68 -3.65 5.16
C ALA A 171 -24.88 -2.82 6.45
N ASP A 172 -24.55 -1.52 6.44
CA ASP A 172 -24.57 -0.71 7.67
C ASP A 172 -25.96 -0.19 8.08
N ASN A 173 -26.95 -0.20 7.18
CA ASN A 173 -28.32 0.21 7.53
C ASN A 173 -29.23 -0.96 7.92
N GLN A 174 -28.78 -2.21 7.72
CA GLN A 174 -29.48 -3.41 8.21
C GLN A 174 -29.05 -3.76 9.65
N VAL A 175 -27.77 -3.53 10.00
CA VAL A 175 -27.27 -3.71 11.38
C VAL A 175 -27.87 -2.70 12.37
N LYS A 176 -28.17 -1.47 11.92
CA LYS A 176 -28.80 -0.44 12.78
C LYS A 176 -30.28 -0.69 13.07
N ASN A 177 -31.00 -1.39 12.19
CA ASN A 177 -32.38 -1.78 12.46
C ASN A 177 -32.49 -2.99 13.40
N ASP A 178 -31.54 -3.93 13.35
CA ASP A 178 -31.55 -5.13 14.21
C ASP A 178 -31.19 -4.83 15.68
N ILE A 179 -30.43 -3.76 15.96
CA ILE A 179 -30.06 -3.38 17.35
C ILE A 179 -31.21 -2.67 18.08
N SER A 180 -32.27 -2.24 17.38
CA SER A 180 -33.42 -1.56 18.00
C SER A 180 -34.45 -2.49 18.64
N LEU A 181 -34.24 -3.82 18.60
CA LEU A 181 -35.22 -4.82 19.07
C LEU A 181 -34.81 -5.57 20.35
N ILE A 182 -33.69 -5.25 21.00
CA ILE A 182 -33.20 -5.98 22.17
C ILE A 182 -33.35 -5.25 23.52
N ASP A 183 -33.74 -3.96 23.51
CA ASP A 183 -33.98 -3.18 24.74
C ASP A 183 -35.45 -3.24 25.21
N LYS A 184 -36.05 -4.43 25.29
CA LYS A 184 -37.44 -4.52 25.80
C LYS A 184 -37.85 -5.79 26.54
N TRP A 185 -37.08 -6.21 27.55
CA TRP A 185 -37.57 -6.97 28.71
C TRP A 185 -36.63 -6.61 29.89
N GLY A 186 -36.94 -5.72 30.85
CA GLY A 186 -38.20 -5.59 31.59
C GLY A 186 -38.33 -6.81 32.50
N GLU A 187 -37.63 -6.80 33.64
CA GLU A 187 -38.24 -6.70 34.99
C GLU A 187 -39.09 -7.93 35.36
N ASP A 188 -38.55 -8.77 36.26
CA ASP A 188 -39.15 -9.16 37.55
C ASP A 188 -38.27 -10.18 38.30
#